data_AF-A0A1I2JEA5-F1
#
_entry.id   AF-A0A1I2JEA5-F1
#
_cell.length_a   1.000
_cell.length_b   1.000
_cell.length_c   1.000
_cell.angle_alpha   90.00
_cell.angle_beta   90.00
_cell.angle_gamma   90.00
#
_symmetry.space_group_name_H-M   'P 1'
#
loop_
_entity.id
_entity.type
_entity.pdbx_description
1 polymer ?
#
loop_
_entity_poly.entity_id
_entity_poly.type
_entity_poly.pdbx_seq_one_letter_code
_entity_poly.pdbx_strand_id
1 'polypeptide(L)' 'MTARRQLPPVRLLRAAVATAGTSHVHWFRWAGEEPYGNGSLYRCRCGEFRPGL' A
#
# COMPACT_ATOMS: atom_id res chain seq x y z
N MET A 1 36.34 -19.00 1.00
CA MET A 1 36.18 -17.53 1.10
C MET A 1 34.92 -17.15 0.34
N THR A 2 33.75 -17.33 0.95
CA THR A 2 32.43 -17.21 0.29
C THR A 2 31.90 -15.79 0.44
N ALA A 3 31.86 -15.04 -0.66
CA ALA A 3 31.31 -13.69 -0.69
C ALA A 3 29.79 -13.74 -0.48
N ARG A 4 29.33 -13.27 0.70
CA ARG A 4 27.92 -13.02 0.97
C ARG A 4 27.47 -11.81 0.15
N ARG A 5 26.72 -12.04 -0.93
CA ARG A 5 26.00 -10.96 -1.64
C ARG A 5 24.82 -10.51 -0.78
N GLN A 6 24.98 -9.38 -0.10
CA GLN A 6 23.89 -8.65 0.52
C GLN A 6 23.06 -7.98 -0.59
N LEU A 7 21.81 -8.40 -0.78
CA LEU A 7 20.87 -7.69 -1.65
C LEU A 7 20.35 -6.43 -0.93
N PRO A 8 20.26 -5.27 -1.61
CA PRO A 8 19.67 -4.07 -1.02
C PRO A 8 18.15 -4.26 -0.84
N PRO A 9 17.54 -3.66 0.19
CA PRO A 9 16.09 -3.64 0.31
C PRO A 9 15.52 -2.80 -0.84
N VAL A 10 14.89 -3.46 -1.81
CA VAL A 10 14.17 -2.77 -2.88
C VAL A 10 13.02 -2.02 -2.23
N ARG A 11 13.22 -0.72 -2.04
CA ARG A 11 12.19 0.22 -1.60
C ARG A 11 11.15 0.32 -2.71
N LEU A 12 10.14 -0.54 -2.64
CA LEU A 12 8.91 -0.44 -3.44
C LEU A 12 8.12 0.79 -2.97
N LEU A 13 8.58 1.99 -3.32
CA LEU A 13 7.71 3.16 -3.31
C LEU A 13 6.69 2.95 -4.44
N ARG A 14 5.54 2.38 -4.10
CA ARG A 14 4.38 2.34 -4.99
C ARG A 14 4.06 3.79 -5.36
N ALA A 15 4.16 4.10 -6.65
CA ALA A 15 3.74 5.36 -7.19
C ALA A 15 2.27 5.59 -6.80
N ALA A 16 2.03 6.57 -5.93
CA ALA A 16 0.71 7.12 -5.72
C ALA A 16 0.36 7.88 -7.01
N VAL A 17 -0.26 7.17 -7.96
CA VAL A 17 -0.91 7.82 -9.10
C VAL A 17 -2.09 8.58 -8.52
N ALA A 18 -1.88 9.86 -8.22
CA ALA A 18 -2.95 10.79 -7.87
C ALA A 18 -3.79 11.00 -9.14
N THR A 19 -4.87 10.23 -9.27
CA THR A 19 -5.85 10.43 -10.34
C THR A 19 -6.51 11.79 -10.17
N ALA A 20 -6.46 12.63 -11.21
CA ALA A 20 -7.02 13.97 -11.24
C ALA A 20 -8.47 13.98 -10.68
N GLY A 21 -8.72 14.90 -9.75
CA GLY A 21 -9.84 14.86 -8.81
C GLY A 21 -11.21 15.01 -9.45
N THR A 22 -11.92 13.90 -9.54
CA THR A 22 -13.39 13.90 -9.52
C THR A 22 -13.81 13.62 -8.07
N SER A 23 -14.56 14.53 -7.45
CA SER A 23 -15.16 14.28 -6.14
C SER A 23 -16.07 13.06 -6.23
N HIS A 24 -15.78 12.02 -5.44
CA HIS A 24 -16.58 10.80 -5.40
C HIS A 24 -16.68 10.30 -3.96
N VAL A 25 -17.64 9.42 -3.71
CA VAL A 25 -17.82 8.81 -2.40
C VAL A 25 -16.79 7.68 -2.24
N HIS A 26 -16.03 7.74 -1.15
CA HIS A 26 -15.09 6.68 -0.82
C HIS A 26 -15.83 5.44 -0.32
N TRP A 27 -15.96 4.45 -1.19
CA TRP A 27 -16.36 3.11 -0.79
C TRP A 27 -15.13 2.24 -0.59
N PHE A 28 -14.76 2.02 0.67
CA PHE A 28 -13.62 1.18 1.04
C PHE A 28 -14.00 -0.30 1.09
N ARG A 29 -13.13 -1.17 0.56
CA ARG A 29 -13.24 -2.63 0.65
C ARG A 29 -11.97 -3.22 1.25
N TRP A 30 -12.09 -4.33 1.98
CA TRP A 30 -10.95 -5.03 2.56
C TRP A 30 -9.96 -5.45 1.47
N ALA A 31 -8.68 -5.19 1.71
CA ALA A 31 -7.58 -5.38 0.75
C ALA A 31 -6.47 -6.28 1.28
N GLY A 32 -6.52 -6.68 2.55
CA GLY A 32 -5.52 -7.49 3.22
C GLY A 32 -5.19 -6.98 4.61
N GLU A 33 -4.04 -7.39 5.12
CA GLU A 33 -3.48 -6.93 6.39
C GLU A 33 -2.33 -5.94 6.14
N GLU A 34 -2.09 -5.04 7.09
CA GLU A 34 -0.97 -4.11 7.06
C GLU A 34 0.35 -4.86 7.19
N PRO A 35 1.33 -4.62 6.30
CA PRO A 35 2.56 -5.41 6.28
C PRO A 35 3.48 -5.24 7.51
N TYR A 36 3.24 -4.22 8.33
CA TYR A 36 4.06 -3.88 9.50
C TYR A 36 3.25 -3.72 10.79
N GLY A 37 1.97 -4.08 10.79
CA GLY A 37 1.08 -3.95 11.94
C GLY A 37 0.04 -5.05 11.96
N ASN A 38 -0.80 -5.09 12.99
CA ASN A 38 -1.90 -6.06 13.11
C ASN A 38 -3.24 -5.45 12.64
N GLY A 39 -3.18 -4.46 11.74
CA GLY A 39 -4.33 -3.75 11.21
C GLY A 39 -4.80 -4.34 9.88
N SER A 40 -6.09 -4.20 9.58
CA SER A 40 -6.60 -4.52 8.23
C SER A 40 -6.37 -3.34 7.28
N LEU A 41 -5.94 -3.58 6.05
CA LEU A 41 -5.89 -2.59 4.98
C LEU A 41 -7.19 -2.55 4.20
N TYR A 42 -7.68 -1.35 3.95
CA TYR A 42 -8.83 -1.10 3.09
C TYR A 42 -8.45 -0.24 1.89
N ARG A 43 -9.04 -0.57 0.74
CA ARG A 43 -8.79 0.07 -0.56
C ARG A 43 -10.07 0.69 -1.09
N CYS A 44 -10.00 1.93 -1.56
CA CYS A 44 -11.05 2.53 -2.39
C CYS A 44 -10.81 2.25 -3.89
N ARG A 45 -11.87 2.34 -4.71
CA ARG A 45 -11.75 2.18 -6.17
C ARG A 45 -10.86 3.26 -6.81
N CYS A 46 -10.72 4.43 -6.18
CA CYS A 46 -9.82 5.49 -6.63
C CYS A 46 -8.34 5.23 -6.35
N GLY A 47 -8.00 4.14 -5.65
CA GLY A 47 -6.63 3.78 -5.33
C GLY A 47 -6.14 4.28 -3.97
N GLU A 48 -6.95 5.03 -3.22
CA GLU A 48 -6.65 5.37 -1.84
C GLU A 48 -6.63 4.11 -0.95
N PHE A 49 -5.62 4.00 -0.09
CA PHE A 49 -5.51 2.97 0.93
C PHE A 49 -5.65 3.59 2.32
N ARG A 50 -6.37 2.92 3.20
CA ARG A 50 -6.57 3.32 4.59
C ARG A 50 -6.40 2.14 5.55
N PRO A 51 -5.72 2.34 6.69
CA PRO A 51 -5.73 1.36 7.76
C PRO A 51 -7.12 1.31 8.41
N GLY A 52 -7.56 0.10 8.73
CA GLY A 52 -8.66 -0.15 9.64
C GLY A 52 -8.19 0.05 11.08
N LEU A 53 -9.08 0.62 11.90
CA LEU A 53 -8.85 0.75 13.34
C LEU A 53 -8.62 -0.61 14.00
#